data_AF-A0A917U014-F1
#
_entry.id   AF-A0A917U014-F1
#
_cell.length_a   1.000
_cell.length_b   1.000
_cell.length_c   1.000
_cell.angle_alpha   90.00
_cell.angle_beta   90.00
_cell.angle_gamma   90.00
#
_symmetry.space_group_name_H-M   'P 1'
#
loop_
_entity.id
_entity.type
_entity.pdbx_description
1 polymer ?
#
loop_
_entity_poly.entity_id
_entity_poly.type
_entity_poly.pdbx_seq_one_letter_code
_entity_poly.pdbx_strand_id
1 'polypeptide(L)'
;MPIPVIVIVAQVVATALVGVVVAYWPRIMQWSVDSLLPWVDEHLPAFAEDVRLAFQSLDNAIVDIRRAIRSAWRRVRDFLLRETADFIRLFNGRWAVQITSYLRNQAMNGKPIVKIVSQEEIDWDDLPEDVRAQVMRDELAPVDVTKIRDELTQEG
;
A
#
# COMPACT_ATOMS: atom_id res chain seq x y z
N MET A 1 -4.79 21.95 -9.74
CA MET A 1 -5.52 22.01 -8.45
C MET A 1 -4.85 21.02 -7.51
N PRO A 2 -4.45 21.42 -6.29
CA PRO A 2 -3.81 20.49 -5.36
C PRO A 2 -4.79 19.38 -5.01
N ILE A 3 -4.35 18.13 -5.10
CA ILE A 3 -5.13 16.97 -4.67
C ILE A 3 -5.12 16.98 -3.13
N PRO A 4 -6.27 17.03 -2.45
CA PRO A 4 -6.32 17.15 -0.98
C PRO A 4 -5.76 15.90 -0.28
N VAL A 5 -5.01 16.06 0.83
CA VAL A 5 -4.39 14.93 1.59
C VAL A 5 -5.34 13.82 1.95
N ILE A 6 -6.62 14.13 2.20
CA ILE A 6 -7.61 13.09 2.50
C ILE A 6 -7.67 12.07 1.35
N VAL A 7 -7.50 12.49 0.10
CA VAL A 7 -7.51 11.61 -1.06
C VAL A 7 -6.19 10.85 -1.21
N ILE A 8 -5.04 11.45 -0.88
CA ILE A 8 -3.72 10.79 -0.98
C ILE A 8 -3.51 9.82 0.19
N VAL A 9 -3.81 10.24 1.42
CA VAL A 9 -3.78 9.39 2.63
C VAL A 9 -4.84 8.31 2.54
N ALA A 10 -6.07 8.60 2.08
CA ALA A 10 -7.03 7.53 1.82
C ALA A 10 -6.57 6.60 0.70
N GLN A 11 -5.85 7.07 -0.32
CA GLN A 11 -5.25 6.18 -1.32
C GLN A 11 -4.12 5.33 -0.75
N VAL A 12 -3.23 5.88 0.07
CA VAL A 12 -2.12 5.16 0.72
C VAL A 12 -2.65 4.17 1.75
N VAL A 13 -3.62 4.57 2.57
CA VAL A 13 -4.28 3.70 3.56
C VAL A 13 -5.17 2.66 2.88
N ALA A 14 -5.93 3.01 1.84
CA ALA A 14 -6.71 2.03 1.08
C ALA A 14 -5.81 1.06 0.31
N THR A 15 -4.68 1.53 -0.25
CA THR A 15 -3.70 0.60 -0.86
C THR A 15 -2.95 -0.22 0.17
N ALA A 16 -2.72 0.30 1.37
CA ALA A 16 -2.18 -0.48 2.48
C ALA A 16 -3.17 -1.54 2.97
N LEU A 17 -4.46 -1.20 3.13
CA LEU A 17 -5.51 -2.15 3.52
C LEU A 17 -5.76 -3.21 2.44
N VAL A 18 -5.86 -2.80 1.17
CA VAL A 18 -5.92 -3.73 0.03
C VAL A 18 -4.65 -4.57 -0.04
N GLY A 19 -3.48 -3.97 0.20
CA GLY A 19 -2.19 -4.67 0.27
C GLY A 19 -2.14 -5.70 1.39
N VAL A 20 -2.69 -5.40 2.57
CA VAL A 20 -2.80 -6.32 3.70
C VAL A 20 -3.75 -7.47 3.36
N VAL A 21 -4.95 -7.19 2.83
CA VAL A 21 -5.90 -8.24 2.42
C VAL A 21 -5.27 -9.13 1.35
N VAL A 22 -4.60 -8.53 0.36
CA VAL A 22 -3.89 -9.24 -0.70
C VAL A 22 -2.71 -10.05 -0.14
N ALA A 23 -1.89 -9.51 0.76
CA ALA A 23 -0.72 -10.17 1.33
C ALA A 23 -1.11 -11.32 2.28
N TYR A 24 -2.16 -11.14 3.07
CA TYR A 24 -2.67 -12.16 3.97
C TYR A 24 -3.63 -13.14 3.29
N TRP A 25 -4.00 -12.90 2.04
CA TRP A 25 -4.88 -13.78 1.26
C TRP A 25 -4.48 -15.26 1.26
N PRO A 26 -3.19 -15.64 1.07
CA PRO A 26 -2.79 -17.06 1.10
C PRO A 26 -3.07 -17.70 2.45
N ARG A 27 -2.88 -16.95 3.54
CA ARG A 27 -3.16 -17.42 4.91
C ARG A 27 -4.65 -17.55 5.18
N ILE A 28 -5.46 -16.64 4.63
CA ILE A 28 -6.93 -16.74 4.67
C ILE A 28 -7.38 -17.96 3.89
N MET A 29 -6.82 -18.23 2.70
CA MET A 29 -7.15 -19.43 1.91
C MET A 29 -6.75 -20.71 2.60
N GLN A 30 -5.57 -20.76 3.19
CA GLN A 30 -5.13 -21.92 3.95
C GLN A 30 -6.08 -22.18 5.13
N TRP A 31 -6.43 -21.15 5.91
CA TRP A 31 -7.42 -21.29 6.98
C TRP A 31 -8.80 -21.73 6.46
N SER A 32 -9.24 -21.21 5.32
CA SER A 32 -10.52 -21.60 4.73
C SER A 32 -10.54 -23.08 4.33
N VAL A 33 -9.46 -23.59 3.74
CA VAL A 33 -9.34 -25.02 3.37
C VAL A 33 -9.23 -25.91 4.60
N ASP A 34 -8.44 -25.50 5.60
CA ASP A 34 -8.13 -26.32 6.76
C ASP A 34 -9.25 -26.34 7.82
N SER A 35 -10.09 -25.29 7.88
CA SER A 35 -11.08 -25.12 8.95
C SER A 35 -12.48 -24.82 8.44
N LEU A 36 -12.63 -23.82 7.57
CA LEU A 36 -13.96 -23.34 7.16
C LEU A 36 -14.70 -24.35 6.28
N LEU A 37 -14.04 -24.86 5.24
CA LEU A 37 -14.66 -25.82 4.30
C LEU A 37 -15.06 -27.13 5.00
N PRO A 38 -14.22 -27.76 5.85
CA PRO A 38 -14.64 -28.92 6.64
C PRO A 38 -15.83 -28.64 7.56
N TRP A 39 -15.86 -27.47 8.20
CA TRP A 39 -16.98 -27.08 9.06
C TRP A 39 -18.28 -26.93 8.26
N VAL A 40 -18.22 -26.30 7.08
CA VAL A 40 -19.38 -26.16 6.18
C VAL A 40 -19.83 -27.51 5.63
N ASP A 41 -18.90 -28.41 5.28
CA ASP A 41 -19.23 -29.77 4.83
C ASP A 41 -19.98 -30.56 5.91
N GLU A 42 -19.58 -30.40 7.18
CA GLU A 42 -20.18 -31.11 8.30
C GLU A 42 -21.54 -30.53 8.74
N HIS A 43 -21.67 -29.20 8.78
CA HIS A 43 -22.83 -28.54 9.37
C HIS A 43 -23.83 -28.01 8.34
N LEU A 44 -23.39 -27.72 7.11
CA LEU A 44 -24.18 -27.08 6.06
C LEU A 44 -23.90 -27.70 4.68
N PRO A 45 -24.07 -29.04 4.50
CA PRO A 45 -23.67 -29.73 3.28
C PRO A 45 -24.40 -29.24 2.02
N ALA A 46 -25.62 -28.71 2.17
CA ALA A 46 -26.40 -28.15 1.06
C ALA A 46 -25.75 -26.90 0.44
N PHE A 47 -24.88 -26.19 1.17
CA PHE A 47 -24.20 -24.99 0.71
C PHE A 47 -22.71 -25.20 0.43
N ALA A 48 -22.18 -26.41 0.71
CA ALA A 48 -20.75 -26.68 0.60
C ALA A 48 -20.20 -26.43 -0.81
N GLU A 49 -20.95 -26.78 -1.84
CA GLU A 49 -20.55 -26.54 -3.23
C GLU A 49 -20.58 -25.05 -3.58
N ASP A 50 -21.63 -24.32 -3.17
CA ASP A 50 -21.74 -22.87 -3.35
C ASP A 50 -20.60 -22.11 -2.66
N VAL A 51 -20.24 -22.51 -1.44
CA VAL A 51 -19.12 -21.90 -0.69
C VAL A 51 -17.79 -22.18 -1.39
N ARG A 52 -17.54 -23.40 -1.86
CA ARG A 52 -16.31 -23.71 -2.62
C ARG A 52 -16.21 -22.88 -3.90
N LEU A 53 -17.31 -22.76 -4.66
CA LEU A 53 -17.36 -21.96 -5.88
C LEU A 53 -17.15 -20.47 -5.59
N ALA A 54 -17.70 -19.94 -4.49
CA ALA A 54 -17.48 -18.57 -4.06
C ALA A 54 -16.01 -18.31 -3.71
N PHE A 55 -15.37 -19.20 -2.95
CA PHE A 55 -13.96 -19.08 -2.61
C PHE A 55 -13.04 -19.18 -3.84
N GLN A 56 -13.33 -20.10 -4.76
CA GLN A 56 -12.59 -20.21 -6.01
C GLN A 56 -12.73 -18.97 -6.89
N SER A 57 -13.94 -18.39 -6.96
CA SER A 57 -14.19 -17.15 -7.71
C SER A 57 -13.45 -15.96 -7.10
N LEU A 58 -13.42 -15.88 -5.77
CA LEU A 58 -12.74 -14.82 -5.03
C LEU A 58 -11.22 -14.92 -5.17
N ASP A 59 -10.66 -16.14 -5.16
CA ASP A 59 -9.24 -16.38 -5.39
C ASP A 59 -8.81 -15.92 -6.81
N ASN A 60 -9.58 -16.29 -7.84
CA ASN A 60 -9.34 -15.83 -9.21
C ASN A 60 -9.37 -14.30 -9.33
N ALA A 61 -10.38 -13.66 -8.71
CA ALA A 61 -10.49 -12.20 -8.71
C ALA A 61 -9.27 -11.53 -8.03
N ILE A 62 -8.77 -12.11 -6.95
CA ILE A 62 -7.61 -11.57 -6.22
C ILE A 62 -6.32 -11.75 -7.01
N VAL A 63 -6.16 -12.86 -7.74
CA VAL A 63 -5.04 -13.04 -8.68
C VAL A 63 -5.08 -11.98 -9.78
N ASP A 64 -6.24 -11.69 -10.35
CA ASP A 64 -6.39 -10.65 -11.37
C ASP A 64 -6.10 -9.25 -10.82
N ILE A 65 -6.58 -8.95 -9.60
CA ILE A 65 -6.29 -7.69 -8.91
C ILE A 65 -4.78 -7.55 -8.67
N ARG A 66 -4.11 -8.58 -8.15
CA ARG A 66 -2.64 -8.60 -7.96
C ARG A 66 -1.92 -8.30 -9.27
N ARG A 67 -2.34 -8.95 -10.36
CA ARG A 67 -1.75 -8.77 -11.69
C ARG A 67 -1.94 -7.35 -12.21
N ALA A 68 -3.13 -6.78 -12.02
CA ALA A 68 -3.45 -5.40 -12.41
C ALA A 68 -2.60 -4.39 -11.62
N ILE A 69 -2.49 -4.56 -10.30
CA ILE A 69 -1.64 -3.74 -9.42
C ILE A 69 -0.19 -3.81 -9.87
N ARG A 70 0.36 -5.02 -10.10
CA ARG A 70 1.74 -5.21 -10.56
C ARG A 70 2.00 -4.57 -11.93
N SER A 71 1.02 -4.61 -12.83
CA SER A 71 1.11 -3.98 -14.14
C SER A 71 1.07 -2.45 -14.06
N ALA A 72 0.18 -1.91 -13.23
CA ALA A 72 0.13 -0.47 -12.94
C ALA A 72 1.43 0.01 -12.29
N TRP A 73 1.94 -0.70 -11.29
CA TRP A 73 3.17 -0.34 -10.60
C TRP A 73 4.38 -0.35 -11.52
N ARG A 74 4.52 -1.37 -12.40
CA ARG A 74 5.58 -1.38 -13.42
C ARG A 74 5.58 -0.13 -14.29
N ARG A 75 4.39 0.28 -14.77
CA ARG A 75 4.24 1.51 -15.54
C ARG A 75 4.62 2.75 -14.74
N VAL A 76 4.30 2.80 -13.44
CA VAL A 76 4.75 3.90 -12.57
C VAL A 76 6.28 3.88 -12.40
N ARG A 77 6.90 2.70 -12.22
CA ARG A 77 8.34 2.52 -12.02
C ARG A 77 9.18 2.96 -13.22
N ASP A 78 8.62 2.93 -14.42
CA ASP A 78 9.27 3.47 -15.63
C ASP A 78 9.56 4.98 -15.54
N PHE A 79 8.80 5.70 -14.70
CA PHE A 79 8.94 7.13 -14.48
C PHE A 79 9.44 7.47 -13.08
N LEU A 80 8.99 6.74 -12.05
CA LEU A 80 9.33 6.97 -10.64
C LEU A 80 10.64 6.27 -10.29
N LEU A 81 11.72 7.05 -10.22
CA LEU A 81 13.05 6.56 -9.86
C LEU A 81 13.15 6.27 -8.37
N ARG A 82 12.58 7.16 -7.54
CA ARG A 82 12.61 7.05 -6.08
C ARG A 82 11.53 7.91 -5.46
N GLU A 83 10.94 7.45 -4.38
CA GLU A 83 10.04 8.24 -3.55
C GLU A 83 10.41 8.04 -2.08
N THR A 84 10.66 9.15 -1.38
CA THR A 84 10.91 9.15 0.06
C THR A 84 9.83 9.93 0.78
N ALA A 85 9.43 9.44 1.95
CA ALA A 85 8.57 10.16 2.88
C ALA A 85 9.38 10.48 4.13
N ASP A 86 9.47 11.76 4.43
CA ASP A 86 10.19 12.31 5.57
C ASP A 86 9.20 12.99 6.52
N PHE A 87 9.22 12.64 7.80
CA PHE A 87 8.44 13.35 8.81
C PHE A 87 9.26 14.54 9.29
N ILE A 88 8.79 15.75 9.02
CA ILE A 88 9.47 16.99 9.40
C ILE A 88 8.63 17.78 10.41
N ARG A 89 9.32 18.46 11.31
CA ARG A 89 8.68 19.42 12.22
C ARG A 89 8.71 20.80 11.57
N LEU A 90 7.55 21.41 11.42
CA LEU A 90 7.39 22.76 10.89
C LEU A 90 7.74 23.81 11.95
N PHE A 91 8.07 25.02 11.50
CA PHE A 91 8.41 26.15 12.39
C PHE A 91 7.31 26.54 13.39
N ASN A 92 6.06 26.24 13.08
CA ASN A 92 4.90 26.45 13.95
C ASN A 92 4.71 25.33 15.00
N GLY A 93 5.66 24.40 15.10
CA GLY A 93 5.62 23.27 16.03
C GLY A 93 4.76 22.09 15.57
N ARG A 94 4.04 22.22 14.43
CA ARG A 94 3.22 21.17 13.82
C ARG A 94 4.08 20.21 13.01
N TRP A 95 3.53 19.05 12.68
CA TRP A 95 4.20 18.03 11.89
C TRP A 95 3.75 18.09 10.45
N ALA A 96 4.63 17.70 9.53
CA ALA A 96 4.31 17.53 8.13
C ALA A 96 5.01 16.29 7.59
N VAL A 97 4.37 15.63 6.63
CA VAL A 97 5.05 14.65 5.79
C VAL A 97 5.53 15.37 4.55
N GLN A 98 6.84 15.33 4.35
CA GLN A 98 7.48 15.75 3.14
C GLN A 98 7.68 14.53 2.24
N ILE A 99 6.92 14.47 1.15
CA ILE A 99 7.11 13.46 0.11
C ILE A 99 8.05 14.04 -0.94
N THR A 100 9.16 13.36 -1.17
CA THR A 100 10.13 13.70 -2.21
C THR A 100 10.12 12.63 -3.29
N SER A 101 9.60 12.95 -4.46
CA SER A 101 9.52 12.04 -5.61
C SER A 101 10.53 12.47 -6.68
N TYR A 102 11.33 11.52 -7.15
CA TYR A 102 12.30 11.69 -8.23
C TYR A 102 11.76 11.03 -9.49
N LEU A 103 11.43 11.83 -10.49
CA LEU A 103 10.81 11.38 -11.74
C LEU A 103 11.76 11.51 -12.93
N ARG A 104 11.71 10.55 -13.85
CA ARG A 104 12.34 10.63 -15.17
C ARG A 104 11.46 11.46 -16.11
N ASN A 105 11.99 12.58 -16.61
CA ASN A 105 11.29 13.36 -17.63
C ASN A 105 11.45 12.71 -19.02
N GLN A 106 10.38 12.07 -19.51
CA GLN A 106 10.38 11.45 -20.84
C GLN A 106 10.29 12.46 -22.00
N ALA A 107 9.84 13.70 -21.75
CA ALA A 107 9.71 14.72 -22.80
C ALA A 107 11.07 15.34 -23.21
N MET A 108 12.17 15.07 -22.48
CA MET A 108 13.48 15.68 -22.72
C MET A 108 14.62 14.65 -22.84
N ASN A 109 14.42 13.55 -23.58
CA ASN A 109 15.47 12.54 -23.82
C ASN A 109 16.19 12.06 -22.54
N GLY A 110 15.46 11.98 -21.42
CA GLY A 110 15.93 11.35 -20.18
C GLY A 110 16.94 12.13 -19.32
N LYS A 111 17.10 13.47 -19.47
CA LYS A 111 18.20 14.20 -18.79
C LYS A 111 17.89 15.19 -17.67
N PRO A 112 16.66 15.67 -17.39
CA PRO A 112 16.38 16.20 -16.06
C PRO A 112 15.55 15.20 -15.24
N ILE A 113 16.14 14.76 -14.12
CA ILE A 113 15.37 14.18 -13.02
C ILE A 113 14.55 15.33 -12.43
N VAL A 114 13.23 15.21 -12.46
CA VAL A 114 12.34 16.17 -11.82
C VAL A 114 12.20 15.76 -10.37
N LYS A 115 12.70 16.60 -9.46
CA LYS A 115 12.45 16.47 -8.02
C LYS A 115 11.15 17.19 -7.70
N ILE A 116 10.13 16.44 -7.33
CA ILE A 116 8.88 16.99 -6.80
C ILE A 116 8.95 16.87 -5.28
N VAL A 117 8.78 18.00 -4.60
CA VAL A 117 8.64 18.03 -3.15
C VAL A 117 7.23 18.48 -2.85
N SER A 118 6.47 17.61 -2.20
CA SER A 118 5.18 17.93 -1.61
C SER A 118 5.35 17.92 -0.10
N GLN A 119 4.86 18.98 0.55
CA GLN A 119 4.77 19.05 2.00
C GLN A 119 3.30 19.21 2.34
N GLU A 120 2.81 18.37 3.22
CA GLU A 120 1.46 18.50 3.73
C GLU A 120 1.47 18.34 5.24
N GLU A 121 0.77 19.25 5.90
CA GLU A 121 0.68 19.31 7.35
C GLU A 121 -0.18 18.14 7.85
N ILE A 122 0.29 17.47 8.90
CA ILE A 122 -0.40 16.35 9.52
C ILE A 122 -0.59 16.67 11.00
N ASP A 123 -1.79 16.40 11.50
CA ASP A 123 -2.04 16.48 12.93
C ASP A 123 -1.29 15.36 13.66
N TRP A 124 -0.64 15.71 14.77
CA TRP A 124 0.14 14.75 15.54
C TRP A 124 -0.72 13.58 16.01
N ASP A 125 -1.96 13.83 16.38
CA ASP A 125 -2.86 12.80 16.91
C ASP A 125 -3.38 11.83 15.83
N ASP A 126 -3.29 12.21 14.55
CA ASP A 126 -3.65 11.34 13.42
C ASP A 126 -2.52 10.35 13.06
N LEU A 127 -1.33 10.50 13.64
CA LEU A 127 -0.21 9.59 13.40
C LEU A 127 -0.39 8.28 14.19
N PRO A 128 -0.16 7.11 13.55
CA PRO A 128 -0.10 5.83 14.22
C PRO A 128 0.86 5.84 15.43
N GLU A 129 0.50 5.14 16.50
CA GLU A 129 1.22 5.17 17.78
C GLU A 129 2.68 4.68 17.65
N ASP A 130 2.92 3.69 16.79
CA ASP A 130 4.24 3.18 16.45
C ASP A 130 5.11 4.23 15.73
N VAL A 131 4.51 5.01 14.82
CA VAL A 131 5.18 6.13 14.13
C VAL A 131 5.48 7.23 15.13
N ARG A 132 4.51 7.64 15.97
CA ARG A 132 4.73 8.65 17.03
C ARG A 132 5.84 8.25 17.99
N ALA A 133 5.90 6.98 18.39
CA ALA A 133 6.95 6.47 19.26
C ALA A 133 8.35 6.53 18.60
N GLN A 134 8.45 6.26 17.30
CA GLN A 134 9.71 6.37 16.55
C GLN A 134 10.12 7.83 16.31
N VAL A 135 9.16 8.73 16.03
CA VAL A 135 9.41 10.18 15.97
C VAL A 135 9.95 10.69 17.30
N MET A 136 9.33 10.31 18.42
CA MET A 136 9.76 10.76 19.76
C MET A 136 11.17 10.29 20.14
N ARG A 137 11.65 9.20 19.55
CA ARG A 137 13.02 8.69 19.73
C ARG A 137 14.03 9.31 18.77
N ASP A 138 13.59 10.18 17.86
CA ASP A 138 14.41 10.77 16.78
C ASP A 138 15.04 9.68 15.87
N GLU A 139 14.35 8.54 15.77
CA GLU A 139 14.81 7.34 15.06
C GLU A 139 14.19 7.19 13.66
N LEU A 140 13.38 8.15 13.22
CA LEU A 140 12.73 8.08 11.92
C LEU A 140 13.72 8.37 10.79
N ALA A 141 14.31 7.30 10.29
CA ALA A 141 14.98 7.33 9.00
C ALA A 141 13.95 7.63 7.89
N PRO A 142 14.37 8.35 6.83
CA PRO A 142 13.59 8.52 5.61
C PRO A 142 13.04 7.18 5.12
N VAL A 143 11.72 7.08 4.97
CA VAL A 143 11.09 5.86 4.49
C VAL A 143 11.14 5.84 2.97
N ASP A 144 11.81 4.84 2.41
CA ASP A 144 11.83 4.62 0.97
C ASP A 144 10.53 3.91 0.54
N VAL A 145 9.56 4.71 0.09
CA VAL A 145 8.22 4.26 -0.30
C VAL A 145 8.31 3.36 -1.53
N THR A 146 9.25 3.63 -2.44
CA THR A 146 9.47 2.78 -3.62
C THR A 146 9.91 1.37 -3.24
N LYS A 147 10.80 1.23 -2.25
CA LYS A 147 11.28 -0.08 -1.80
C LYS A 147 10.17 -0.92 -1.16
N ILE A 148 9.40 -0.34 -0.24
CA ILE A 148 8.28 -1.03 0.42
C ILE A 148 7.27 -1.51 -0.63
N ARG A 149 6.99 -0.67 -1.63
CA ARG A 149 6.05 -1.00 -2.69
C ARG A 149 6.60 -2.05 -3.64
N ASP A 150 7.89 -2.01 -3.96
CA ASP A 150 8.57 -3.06 -4.72
C ASP A 150 8.46 -4.42 -3.99
N GLU A 151 8.69 -4.47 -2.67
CA GLU A 151 8.54 -5.69 -1.84
C GLU A 151 7.11 -6.24 -1.86
N LEU A 152 6.11 -5.40 -1.59
CA LEU A 152 4.68 -5.78 -1.61
C LEU A 152 4.21 -6.27 -2.98
N THR A 153 4.85 -5.82 -4.06
CA THR A 153 4.48 -6.21 -5.43
C THR A 153 5.28 -7.42 -5.95
N GLN A 154 6.40 -7.76 -5.31
CA GLN A 154 7.25 -8.92 -5.62
C GLN A 154 6.86 -10.19 -4.86
N GLU A 155 6.41 -10.11 -3.60
CA GLU A 155 6.07 -11.27 -2.75
C GLU A 155 4.70 -11.93 -3.03
N GLY A 156 4.14 -11.77 -4.24
CA GLY A 156 2.74 -12.15 -4.56
C GLY A 156 2.52 -13.10 -5.72
#